data_AF-A0AAW3YN51-F1
#
_entry.id   AF-A0AAW3YN51-F1
#
_cell.length_a   1.000
_cell.length_b   1.000
_cell.length_c   1.000
_cell.angle_alpha   90.00
_cell.angle_beta   90.00
_cell.angle_gamma   90.00
#
_symmetry.space_group_name_H-M   'P 1'
#
loop_
_entity.id
_entity.type
_entity.pdbx_description
1 polymer ?
#
loop_
_entity_poly.entity_id
_entity_poly.type
_entity_poly.pdbx_seq_one_letter_code
_entity_poly.pdbx_strand_id
1 'polypeptide(L)' 'NGVTADHWQAFVQHGIKQILIAFDNDTAGNEAAVKLAAALLGQGITPLRVVFPPEMDANGYLCQLAEPETAFA' A
#
# COMPACT_ATOMS: atom_id res chain seq x y z
N ASN A 1 10.73 -6.44 -9.16
CA ASN A 1 9.25 -6.57 -9.24
C ASN A 1 8.65 -5.60 -8.25
N GLY A 2 8.29 -4.41 -8.71
CA GLY A 2 7.78 -3.31 -7.90
C GLY A 2 7.14 -2.27 -8.82
N VAL A 3 6.55 -1.24 -8.22
CA VAL A 3 5.81 -0.17 -8.93
C VAL A 3 6.70 0.48 -10.01
N THR A 4 6.44 0.14 -11.27
CA THR A 4 7.11 0.69 -12.45
C THR A 4 6.50 2.04 -12.87
N ALA A 5 7.25 2.82 -13.66
CA ALA A 5 6.82 4.11 -14.23
C ALA A 5 5.41 4.07 -14.87
N ASP A 6 5.04 2.95 -15.47
CA ASP A 6 3.73 2.72 -16.08
C ASP A 6 2.58 2.80 -15.07
N HIS A 7 2.74 2.17 -13.89
CA HIS A 7 1.76 2.26 -12.81
C HIS A 7 1.61 3.71 -12.29
N TRP A 8 2.71 4.46 -12.22
CA TRP A 8 2.68 5.88 -11.86
C TRP A 8 1.90 6.70 -12.87
N GLN A 9 2.11 6.45 -14.16
CA GLN A 9 1.41 7.15 -15.22
C GLN A 9 -0.09 6.85 -15.18
N ALA A 10 -0.48 5.61 -14.88
CA ALA A 10 -1.88 5.24 -14.66
C ALA A 10 -2.50 5.99 -13.46
N PHE A 11 -1.78 6.13 -12.34
CA PHE A 11 -2.28 6.88 -11.18
C PHE A 11 -2.54 8.35 -11.49
N VAL A 12 -1.64 8.99 -12.25
CA VAL A 12 -1.80 10.38 -12.69
C VAL A 12 -2.94 10.52 -13.69
N GLN A 13 -3.05 9.61 -14.67
CA GLN A 13 -4.13 9.63 -15.67
C GLN A 13 -5.51 9.46 -15.05
N HIS A 14 -5.63 8.60 -14.04
CA HIS A 14 -6.89 8.35 -13.34
C HIS A 14 -7.16 9.33 -12.19
N GLY A 15 -6.25 10.27 -11.91
CA GLY A 15 -6.43 11.26 -10.85
C GLY A 15 -6.50 10.62 -9.45
N ILE A 16 -5.74 9.56 -9.22
CA ILE A 16 -5.70 8.86 -7.93
C ILE A 16 -5.15 9.81 -6.86
N LYS A 17 -5.96 10.07 -5.83
CA LYS A 17 -5.60 11.00 -4.74
C LYS A 17 -4.89 10.31 -3.58
N GLN A 18 -5.17 9.02 -3.39
CA GLN A 18 -4.70 8.26 -2.23
C GLN A 18 -4.37 6.83 -2.64
N ILE A 19 -3.27 6.28 -2.12
CA ILE A 19 -2.84 4.89 -2.36
C ILE A 19 -2.60 4.22 -1.03
N LEU A 20 -3.24 3.07 -0.82
CA LEU A 20 -3.01 2.21 0.33
C LEU A 20 -1.86 1.25 0.03
N ILE A 21 -0.84 1.28 0.88
CA ILE A 21 0.36 0.45 0.79
C ILE A 21 0.24 -0.65 1.84
N ALA A 22 0.03 -1.88 1.38
CA ALA A 22 -0.11 -3.08 2.19
C ALA A 22 1.12 -3.99 2.02
N PHE A 23 2.29 -3.50 2.42
CA PHE A 23 3.50 -4.34 2.47
C PHE A 23 3.46 -5.24 3.72
N ASP A 24 4.14 -6.38 3.63
CA ASP A 24 4.34 -7.28 4.75
C ASP A 24 5.06 -6.56 5.91
N ASN A 25 4.75 -6.95 7.14
CA ASN A 25 5.25 -6.31 8.36
C ASN A 25 6.66 -6.78 8.74
N ASP A 26 7.53 -6.86 7.74
CA ASP A 26 8.94 -7.14 7.89
C ASP A 26 9.80 -5.91 7.56
N THR A 27 11.07 -5.96 7.94
CA THR A 27 12.01 -4.84 7.75
C THR A 27 12.11 -4.41 6.29
N ALA A 28 12.07 -5.35 5.35
CA ALA A 28 12.16 -5.05 3.92
C ALA A 28 10.88 -4.37 3.40
N GLY A 29 9.70 -4.87 3.80
CA GLY A 29 8.40 -4.25 3.52
C GLY A 29 8.30 -2.84 4.08
N ASN A 30 8.81 -2.63 5.30
CA ASN A 30 8.84 -1.32 5.95
C ASN A 30 9.69 -0.30 5.18
N GLU A 31 10.90 -0.69 4.78
CA GLU A 31 11.77 0.18 3.98
C GLU A 31 11.18 0.47 2.58
N ALA A 32 10.58 -0.52 1.94
CA ALA A 32 9.90 -0.35 0.66
C ALA A 32 8.69 0.59 0.77
N ALA A 33 7.90 0.46 1.84
CA ALA A 33 6.75 1.31 2.12
C ALA A 33 7.15 2.78 2.24
N VAL A 34 8.23 3.06 2.99
CA VAL A 34 8.73 4.42 3.20
C VAL A 34 9.24 5.03 1.89
N LYS A 35 10.00 4.28 1.09
CA LYS A 35 10.49 4.74 -0.22
C LYS A 35 9.34 5.04 -1.17
N LEU A 36 8.34 4.17 -1.23
CA LEU A 36 7.18 4.36 -2.09
C LEU A 36 6.31 5.53 -1.61
N ALA A 37 6.12 5.70 -0.31
CA ALA A 37 5.39 6.81 0.28
C ALA A 37 6.04 8.16 -0.05
N ALA A 38 7.36 8.26 0.06
CA ALA A 38 8.09 9.47 -0.30
C ALA A 38 7.90 9.83 -1.80
N ALA A 39 7.95 8.83 -2.68
CA ALA A 39 7.72 9.03 -4.11
C ALA A 39 6.26 9.46 -4.42
N LEU A 40 5.27 8.91 -3.69
CA LEU A 40 3.85 9.29 -3.82
C LEU A 40 3.60 10.72 -3.38
N LEU A 41 4.14 11.12 -2.24
CA LEU A 41 4.03 12.50 -1.73
C LEU A 41 4.61 13.51 -2.72
N GLY A 42 5.75 13.18 -3.34
CA GLY A 42 6.36 14.03 -4.37
C GLY A 42 5.48 14.25 -5.61
N GLN A 43 4.53 13.35 -5.87
CA GLN A 43 3.56 13.46 -6.97
C GLN A 43 2.20 14.03 -6.51
N GLY A 44 2.05 14.41 -5.23
CA GLY A 44 0.80 14.92 -4.67
C GLY A 44 -0.23 13.83 -4.35
N ILE A 45 0.19 12.57 -4.33
CA ILE A 45 -0.66 11.43 -3.96
C ILE A 45 -0.42 11.14 -2.48
N THR A 46 -1.48 10.96 -1.70
CA THR A 46 -1.37 10.65 -0.28
C THR A 46 -1.11 9.15 -0.08
N PRO A 47 0.07 8.73 0.40
CA PRO A 47 0.30 7.35 0.77
C PRO A 47 -0.35 7.05 2.13
N LEU A 48 -1.14 5.99 2.20
CA LEU A 48 -1.64 5.44 3.47
C LEU A 48 -0.99 4.08 3.67
N ARG A 49 -0.26 3.91 4.78
CA ARG A 49 0.34 2.63 5.11
C ARG A 49 -0.63 1.80 5.92
N VAL A 50 -0.97 0.62 5.42
CA VAL A 50 -1.70 -0.40 6.16
C VAL A 50 -0.68 -1.20 6.96
N VAL A 51 -0.83 -1.22 8.28
CA VAL A 51 0.04 -2.01 9.17
C VAL A 51 -0.75 -3.22 9.61
N PHE A 52 -0.35 -4.40 9.14
CA PHE A 52 -0.92 -5.66 9.60
C PHE A 52 -0.35 -6.04 10.98
N PRO A 53 -1.14 -6.77 11.81
CA PRO A 53 -0.64 -7.31 13.06
C PRO A 53 0.61 -8.20 12.84
N PRO A 54 1.51 -8.29 13.84
CA PRO A 54 2.74 -9.08 13.72
C PRO A 54 2.42 -10.54 13.37
N GLU A 55 3.25 -11.14 12.52
CA GLU A 55 3.13 -12.53 12.03
C GLU A 55 1.96 -12.82 11.09
N MET A 56 1.30 -11.81 10.53
CA MET A 56 0.20 -11.99 9.58
C MET A 56 0.48 -11.32 8.23
N ASP A 57 0.67 -12.13 7.19
CA ASP A 57 0.78 -11.69 5.79
C ASP A 57 -0.53 -11.05 5.33
N ALA A 58 -0.45 -10.08 4.40
CA ALA A 58 -1.62 -9.38 3.86
C ALA A 58 -2.69 -10.35 3.33
N ASN A 59 -2.27 -11.43 2.67
CA ASN A 59 -3.21 -12.45 2.18
C ASN A 59 -3.82 -13.26 3.32
N GLY A 60 -3.05 -13.53 4.38
CA GLY A 60 -3.54 -14.21 5.59
C GLY A 60 -4.58 -13.36 6.34
N TYR A 61 -4.35 -12.06 6.47
CA TYR A 61 -5.28 -11.12 7.09
C TYR A 61 -6.55 -10.97 6.26
N LEU A 62 -6.43 -10.73 4.95
CA LEU A 62 -7.58 -10.58 4.05
C LEU A 62 -8.38 -11.88 3.88
N CYS A 63 -7.75 -13.05 4.01
CA CYS A 63 -8.44 -14.34 3.94
C CYS A 63 -9.15 -14.70 5.25
N GLN A 64 -8.64 -14.25 6.41
CA GLN A 64 -9.34 -14.37 7.69
C GLN A 64 -10.51 -13.39 7.83
N LEU A 65 -10.42 -12.24 7.18
CA LEU A 65 -11.52 -11.28 7.08
C LEU A 65 -12.43 -11.66 5.91
N ALA A 66 -13.44 -12.47 6.19
CA ALA A 66 -14.51 -12.82 5.24
C ALA A 66 -15.32 -11.60 4.75
N GLU A 67 -15.07 -10.41 5.31
CA GLU A 67 -15.77 -9.15 5.03
C GLU A 67 -14.75 -8.02 4.81
N PRO A 68 -14.30 -7.79 3.56
CA PRO A 68 -13.27 -6.79 3.25
C PRO A 68 -13.74 -5.34 3.49
N GLU A 69 -15.05 -5.10 3.60
CA GLU A 69 -15.63 -3.77 3.86
C GLU A 69 -15.38 -3.29 5.29
N THR A 70 -15.26 -4.18 6.27
CA THR A 70 -15.13 -3.82 7.70
C THR A 70 -13.68 -3.69 8.15
N ALA A 71 -12.73 -4.19 7.35
CA ALA A 71 -11.30 -4.24 7.71
C ALA A 71 -10.59 -2.86 7.71
N PHE A 72 -11.22 -1.85 7.11
CA PHE A 72 -10.63 -0.52 6.90
C PHE A 72 -11.43 0.62 7.53
N ALA A 73 -12.42 0.30 8.38
CA ALA A 73 -13.25 1.28 9.11
C ALA A 73 -12.54 1.84 10.36
#